data_AF-A0A5K7YM78-F1
#
_entry.id   AF-A0A5K7YM78-F1
#
_cell.length_a   1.000
_cell.length_b   1.000
_cell.length_c   1.000
_cell.angle_alpha   90.00
_cell.angle_beta   90.00
_cell.angle_gamma   90.00
#
_symmetry.space_group_name_H-M   'P 1'
#
loop_
_entity.id
_entity.type
_entity.pdbx_description
1 polymer ?
#
loop_
_entity_poly.entity_id
_entity_poly.type
_entity_poly.pdbx_seq_one_letter_code
_entity_poly.pdbx_strand_id
1 'polypeptide(L)'
;MGTLAKAIRIARKREVPTFEAMAFGYLGTVLFWYGNWTASINNCRQCIGLSRKLDNALPIIWGTFFKGAALFNSGRQPEGLTVMGQSIDMMANVDSVLAMRFFYALFAENLALHRKYRRAETINKKAMALGQSGQRWGDIASCRAMAILAAAQSRPDWHQVAGHMQKSIDLSPRAEAIPELVVSLSRFSDLMLKKGDLDSAHAYHRQAKKMAAAIGGKGLHR
;
A
#
# COMPACT_ATOMS: atom_id res chain seq x y z
N MET A 1 6.96 -0.59 17.38
CA MET A 1 6.50 -1.97 17.07
C MET A 1 6.18 -2.82 18.31
N GLY A 2 6.68 -2.46 19.51
CA GLY A 2 6.50 -3.27 20.73
C GLY A 2 5.04 -3.52 21.16
N THR A 3 4.13 -2.59 20.91
CA THR A 3 2.72 -2.70 21.35
C THR A 3 1.97 -3.84 20.67
N LEU A 4 2.12 -4.03 19.35
CA LEU A 4 1.42 -5.10 18.61
C LEU A 4 2.00 -6.48 18.94
N ALA A 5 3.33 -6.58 19.11
CA ALA A 5 3.98 -7.82 19.57
C ALA A 5 3.53 -8.20 20.99
N LYS A 6 3.35 -7.21 21.88
CA LYS A 6 2.77 -7.42 23.22
C LYS A 6 1.31 -7.85 23.13
N ALA A 7 0.51 -7.25 22.25
CA ALA A 7 -0.89 -7.61 22.04
C ALA A 7 -1.04 -9.07 21.58
N ILE A 8 -0.22 -9.54 20.63
CA ILE A 8 -0.18 -10.96 20.20
C ILE A 8 0.08 -11.88 21.41
N ARG A 9 1.08 -11.55 22.23
CA ARG A 9 1.43 -12.36 23.41
C ARG A 9 0.31 -12.43 24.43
N ILE A 10 -0.36 -11.29 24.69
CA ILE A 10 -1.49 -11.22 25.64
C ILE A 10 -2.67 -12.03 25.09
N ALA A 11 -3.03 -11.83 23.82
CA ALA A 11 -4.14 -12.56 23.20
C ALA A 11 -3.91 -14.08 23.24
N ARG A 12 -2.68 -14.53 22.96
CA ARG A 12 -2.31 -15.95 23.08
C ARG A 12 -2.40 -16.46 24.52
N LYS A 13 -1.88 -15.72 25.50
CA LYS A 13 -1.95 -16.08 26.93
C LYS A 13 -3.39 -16.14 27.45
N ARG A 14 -4.29 -15.35 26.86
CA ARG A 14 -5.71 -15.28 27.21
C ARG A 14 -6.60 -16.15 26.31
N GLU A 15 -6.00 -16.90 25.37
CA GLU A 15 -6.71 -17.76 24.43
C GLU A 15 -7.81 -17.04 23.65
N VAL A 16 -7.52 -15.83 23.18
CA VAL A 16 -8.43 -15.01 22.36
C VAL A 16 -7.95 -15.01 20.90
N PRO A 17 -8.21 -16.08 20.11
CA PRO A 17 -7.61 -16.27 18.80
C PRO A 17 -8.05 -15.21 17.77
N THR A 18 -9.24 -14.63 17.93
CA THR A 18 -9.72 -13.53 17.08
C THR A 18 -8.83 -12.29 17.23
N PHE A 19 -8.46 -11.93 18.46
CA PHE A 19 -7.58 -10.79 18.71
C PHE A 19 -6.13 -11.09 18.33
N GLU A 20 -5.69 -12.32 18.50
CA GLU A 20 -4.38 -12.76 18.05
C GLU A 20 -4.25 -12.63 16.52
N ALA A 21 -5.23 -13.14 15.77
CA ALA A 21 -5.25 -13.06 14.31
C ALA A 21 -5.23 -11.59 13.82
N MET A 22 -6.08 -10.74 14.40
CA MET A 22 -6.12 -9.31 14.07
C MET A 22 -4.79 -8.61 14.39
N ALA A 23 -4.18 -8.91 15.54
CA ALA A 23 -2.89 -8.31 15.92
C ALA A 23 -1.77 -8.71 14.96
N PHE A 24 -1.75 -9.96 14.48
CA PHE A 24 -0.87 -10.37 13.38
C PHE A 24 -1.14 -9.61 12.08
N GLY A 25 -2.40 -9.41 11.72
CA GLY A 25 -2.80 -8.62 10.53
C GLY A 25 -2.28 -7.19 10.60
N TYR A 26 -2.53 -6.50 11.72
CA TYR A 26 -2.04 -5.13 11.93
C TYR A 26 -0.52 -5.04 11.96
N LEU A 27 0.16 -5.98 12.61
CA LEU A 27 1.62 -6.01 12.62
C LEU A 27 2.16 -6.23 11.20
N GLY A 28 1.54 -7.11 10.42
CA GLY A 28 1.86 -7.33 9.02
C GLY A 28 1.75 -6.04 8.18
N THR A 29 0.67 -5.28 8.34
CA THR A 29 0.47 -3.99 7.66
C THR A 29 1.50 -2.94 8.07
N VAL A 30 1.77 -2.79 9.37
CA VAL A 30 2.78 -1.84 9.84
C VAL A 30 4.15 -2.22 9.27
N LEU A 31 4.53 -3.50 9.32
CA LEU A 31 5.80 -3.96 8.78
C LEU A 31 5.92 -3.70 7.26
N PHE A 32 4.83 -3.85 6.51
CA PHE A 32 4.79 -3.50 5.09
C PHE A 32 5.12 -2.02 4.87
N TRP A 33 4.51 -1.13 5.66
CA TRP A 33 4.73 0.32 5.54
C TRP A 33 6.15 0.76 5.85
N TYR A 34 6.83 0.04 6.74
CA TYR A 34 8.23 0.30 7.08
C TYR A 34 9.21 -0.49 6.20
N GLY A 35 8.75 -1.11 5.11
CA GLY A 35 9.59 -1.82 4.15
C GLY A 35 10.11 -3.18 4.62
N ASN A 36 9.66 -3.68 5.79
CA ASN A 36 10.03 -5.01 6.27
C ASN A 36 9.11 -6.08 5.66
N TRP A 37 9.26 -6.29 4.35
CA TRP A 37 8.36 -7.14 3.57
C TRP A 37 8.39 -8.61 4.00
N THR A 38 9.55 -9.14 4.36
CA THR A 38 9.66 -10.53 4.84
C THR A 38 8.88 -10.75 6.13
N ALA A 39 9.06 -9.88 7.12
CA ALA A 39 8.31 -9.97 8.37
C ALA A 39 6.82 -9.68 8.15
N SER A 40 6.48 -8.76 7.25
CA SER A 40 5.08 -8.50 6.85
C SER A 40 4.40 -9.75 6.30
N ILE A 41 5.04 -10.43 5.34
CA ILE A 41 4.54 -11.69 4.74
C ILE A 41 4.30 -12.74 5.82
N ASN A 42 5.25 -12.92 6.75
CA ASN A 42 5.15 -13.93 7.81
C ASN A 42 3.99 -13.63 8.77
N ASN A 43 3.85 -12.38 9.21
CA ASN A 43 2.74 -11.98 10.08
C ASN A 43 1.38 -12.10 9.37
N CYS A 44 1.31 -11.71 8.09
CA CYS A 44 0.09 -11.90 7.30
C CYS A 44 -0.29 -13.38 7.14
N ARG A 45 0.69 -14.28 6.98
CA ARG A 45 0.44 -15.73 6.95
C ARG A 45 -0.16 -16.23 8.26
N GLN A 46 0.34 -15.77 9.41
CA GLN A 46 -0.21 -16.13 10.72
C GLN A 46 -1.66 -15.63 10.88
N CYS A 47 -1.91 -14.37 10.49
CA CYS A 47 -3.26 -13.78 10.47
C CYS A 47 -4.23 -14.64 9.64
N ILE A 48 -3.86 -14.96 8.39
CA ILE A 48 -4.69 -15.77 7.48
C ILE A 48 -4.92 -17.17 8.08
N GLY A 49 -3.87 -17.82 8.58
CA GLY A 49 -3.94 -19.18 9.12
C GLY A 49 -4.86 -19.29 10.32
N LEU A 50 -4.77 -18.36 11.27
CA LEU A 50 -5.67 -18.30 12.43
C LEU A 50 -7.10 -17.96 12.01
N SER A 51 -7.28 -16.96 11.14
CA SER A 51 -8.61 -16.49 10.74
C SER A 51 -9.40 -17.52 9.93
N ARG A 52 -8.72 -18.38 9.16
CA ARG A 52 -9.36 -19.52 8.48
C ARG A 52 -9.95 -20.53 9.45
N LYS A 53 -9.30 -20.76 10.60
CA LYS A 53 -9.84 -21.66 11.64
C LYS A 53 -11.05 -21.07 12.35
N LEU A 54 -11.19 -19.75 12.32
CA LEU A 54 -12.27 -19.00 12.96
C LEU A 54 -13.40 -18.62 11.99
N ASP A 55 -13.29 -19.03 10.72
CA ASP A 55 -14.18 -18.61 9.63
C ASP A 55 -14.41 -17.09 9.55
N ASN A 56 -13.36 -16.32 9.81
CA ASN A 56 -13.44 -14.86 9.83
C ASN A 56 -12.87 -14.27 8.52
N ALA A 57 -13.76 -13.84 7.63
CA ALA A 57 -13.40 -13.36 6.30
C ALA A 57 -12.57 -12.07 6.31
N LEU A 58 -12.84 -11.12 7.21
CA LEU A 58 -12.22 -9.79 7.18
C LEU A 58 -10.69 -9.81 7.39
N PRO A 59 -10.13 -10.47 8.43
CA PRO A 59 -8.69 -10.57 8.57
C PRO A 59 -8.05 -11.46 7.50
N ILE A 60 -8.77 -12.42 6.89
CA ILE A 60 -8.25 -13.16 5.73
C ILE A 60 -8.07 -12.21 4.55
N ILE A 61 -9.07 -11.39 4.23
CA ILE A 61 -9.01 -10.38 3.16
C ILE A 61 -7.83 -9.44 3.41
N TRP A 62 -7.75 -8.87 4.62
CA TRP A 62 -6.72 -7.91 5.01
C TRP A 62 -5.30 -8.52 4.94
N GLY A 63 -5.10 -9.66 5.61
CA GLY A 63 -3.82 -10.36 5.62
C GLY A 63 -3.40 -10.80 4.21
N THR A 64 -4.35 -11.26 3.39
CA THR A 64 -4.08 -11.65 2.00
C THR A 64 -3.63 -10.45 1.17
N PHE A 65 -4.30 -9.30 1.31
CA PHE A 65 -3.95 -8.09 0.59
C PHE A 65 -2.51 -7.64 0.89
N PHE A 66 -2.18 -7.45 2.17
CA PHE A 66 -0.86 -6.96 2.58
C PHE A 66 0.24 -7.98 2.36
N LYS A 67 -0.04 -9.29 2.44
CA LYS A 67 0.88 -10.32 1.96
C LYS A 67 1.19 -10.13 0.48
N GLY A 68 0.17 -9.93 -0.36
CA GLY A 68 0.35 -9.69 -1.79
C GLY A 68 1.13 -8.42 -2.08
N ALA A 69 0.83 -7.32 -1.38
CA ALA A 69 1.55 -6.07 -1.51
C ALA A 69 3.03 -6.19 -1.08
N ALA A 70 3.31 -6.91 0.02
CA ALA A 70 4.67 -7.18 0.46
C ALA A 70 5.43 -8.09 -0.51
N LEU A 71 4.78 -9.12 -1.06
CA LEU A 71 5.35 -9.96 -2.13
C LEU A 71 5.73 -9.12 -3.35
N PHE A 72 4.84 -8.23 -3.78
CA PHE A 72 5.08 -7.32 -4.91
C PHE A 72 6.33 -6.46 -4.68
N ASN A 73 6.43 -5.82 -3.51
CA ASN A 73 7.55 -4.94 -3.18
C ASN A 73 8.86 -5.70 -2.91
N SER A 74 8.81 -6.98 -2.52
CA SER A 74 9.98 -7.85 -2.39
C SER A 74 10.53 -8.39 -3.73
N GLY A 75 9.99 -7.96 -4.86
CA GLY A 75 10.43 -8.38 -6.21
C GLY A 75 9.61 -9.50 -6.83
N ARG A 76 8.71 -10.15 -6.08
CA ARG A 76 7.81 -11.22 -6.57
C ARG A 76 6.53 -10.64 -7.16
N GLN A 77 6.67 -9.71 -8.12
CA GLN A 77 5.57 -8.89 -8.62
C GLN A 77 4.37 -9.67 -9.19
N PRO A 78 4.55 -10.69 -10.08
CA PRO A 78 3.40 -11.41 -10.64
C PRO A 78 2.58 -12.17 -9.58
N GLU A 79 3.28 -12.80 -8.62
CA GLU A 79 2.65 -13.48 -7.50
C GLU A 79 1.95 -12.48 -6.57
N GLY A 80 2.62 -11.37 -6.24
CA GLY A 80 2.04 -10.30 -5.42
C GLY A 80 0.73 -9.78 -6.00
N LEU A 81 0.69 -9.49 -7.31
CA LEU A 81 -0.54 -9.07 -7.98
C LEU A 81 -1.63 -10.12 -7.96
N THR A 82 -1.28 -11.41 -8.09
CA THR A 82 -2.24 -12.51 -8.03
C THR A 82 -2.86 -12.60 -6.64
N VAL A 83 -2.04 -12.55 -5.59
CA VAL A 83 -2.49 -12.59 -4.19
C VAL A 83 -3.31 -11.35 -3.82
N MET A 84 -2.92 -10.16 -4.28
CA MET A 84 -3.74 -8.95 -4.10
C MET A 84 -5.09 -9.07 -4.81
N GLY A 85 -5.10 -9.59 -6.04
CA GLY A 85 -6.32 -9.83 -6.81
C GLY A 85 -7.31 -10.74 -6.08
N GLN A 86 -6.82 -11.85 -5.49
CA GLN A 86 -7.64 -12.74 -4.67
C GLN A 86 -8.31 -12.01 -3.51
N SER A 87 -7.57 -11.14 -2.80
CA SER A 87 -8.15 -10.34 -1.72
C SER A 87 -9.22 -9.36 -2.23
N ILE A 88 -9.00 -8.74 -3.39
CA ILE A 88 -9.96 -7.85 -4.03
C ILE A 88 -11.25 -8.60 -4.41
N ASP A 89 -11.13 -9.82 -4.94
CA ASP A 89 -12.28 -10.65 -5.32
C ASP A 89 -13.05 -11.12 -4.08
N MET A 90 -12.35 -11.47 -2.99
CA MET A 90 -12.98 -11.80 -1.70
C MET A 90 -13.73 -10.60 -1.12
N MET A 91 -13.15 -9.41 -1.19
CA MET A 91 -13.73 -8.17 -0.68
C MET A 91 -15.01 -7.77 -1.43
N ALA A 92 -15.10 -8.05 -2.73
CA ALA A 92 -16.31 -7.78 -3.51
C ALA A 92 -17.53 -8.59 -3.03
N ASN A 93 -17.31 -9.68 -2.29
CA ASN A 93 -18.35 -10.56 -1.78
C ASN A 93 -18.70 -10.30 -0.30
N VAL A 94 -18.09 -9.30 0.33
CA VAL A 94 -18.37 -8.92 1.72
C VAL A 94 -19.02 -7.54 1.73
N ASP A 95 -20.21 -7.44 2.34
CA ASP A 95 -20.94 -6.18 2.59
C ASP A 95 -20.23 -5.33 3.67
N SER A 96 -18.95 -5.03 3.48
CA SER A 96 -18.15 -4.19 4.37
C SER A 96 -17.39 -3.15 3.56
N VAL A 97 -17.75 -1.90 3.78
CA VAL A 97 -17.18 -0.73 3.09
C VAL A 97 -15.85 -0.27 3.72
N LEU A 98 -15.44 -0.86 4.87
CA LEU A 98 -14.24 -0.43 5.56
C LEU A 98 -12.97 -0.80 4.77
N ALA A 99 -12.10 0.21 4.57
CA ALA A 99 -10.81 0.14 3.88
C ALA A 99 -10.82 -0.22 2.37
N MET A 100 -11.99 -0.34 1.73
CA MET A 100 -12.09 -0.71 0.30
C MET A 100 -11.36 0.27 -0.62
N ARG A 101 -11.43 1.59 -0.35
CA ARG A 101 -10.80 2.60 -1.21
C ARG A 101 -9.29 2.43 -1.25
N PHE A 102 -8.66 2.26 -0.09
CA PHE A 102 -7.22 2.06 -0.01
C PHE A 102 -6.79 0.79 -0.76
N PHE A 103 -7.54 -0.31 -0.62
CA PHE A 103 -7.17 -1.59 -1.24
C PHE A 103 -7.25 -1.50 -2.76
N TYR A 104 -8.33 -0.92 -3.30
CA TYR A 104 -8.43 -0.67 -4.73
C TYR A 104 -7.32 0.27 -5.21
N ALA A 105 -7.07 1.39 -4.52
CA ALA A 105 -6.07 2.37 -4.94
C ALA A 105 -4.64 1.79 -4.99
N LEU A 106 -4.21 1.10 -3.92
CA LEU A 106 -2.88 0.48 -3.89
C LEU A 106 -2.77 -0.67 -4.90
N PHE A 107 -3.84 -1.44 -5.12
CA PHE A 107 -3.83 -2.46 -6.16
C PHE A 107 -3.74 -1.86 -7.57
N ALA A 108 -4.46 -0.76 -7.84
CA ALA A 108 -4.37 -0.04 -9.09
C ALA A 108 -2.96 0.48 -9.35
N GLU A 109 -2.31 1.06 -8.33
CA GLU A 109 -0.91 1.50 -8.44
C GLU A 109 0.01 0.33 -8.82
N ASN A 110 -0.06 -0.80 -8.11
CA ASN A 110 0.78 -1.96 -8.39
C ASN A 110 0.51 -2.57 -9.77
N LEU A 111 -0.75 -2.57 -10.23
CA LEU A 111 -1.10 -2.95 -11.59
C LEU A 111 -0.48 -1.99 -12.63
N ALA A 112 -0.51 -0.68 -12.38
CA ALA A 112 0.05 0.33 -13.27
C ALA A 112 1.58 0.21 -13.36
N LEU A 113 2.26 0.02 -12.23
CA LEU A 113 3.70 -0.25 -12.16
C LEU A 113 4.10 -1.48 -12.97
N HIS A 114 3.24 -2.50 -12.98
CA HIS A 114 3.44 -3.73 -13.75
C HIS A 114 2.77 -3.70 -15.14
N ARG A 115 2.53 -2.49 -15.68
CA ARG A 115 2.04 -2.22 -17.04
C ARG A 115 0.67 -2.81 -17.38
N LYS A 116 -0.13 -3.21 -16.39
CA LYS A 116 -1.50 -3.69 -16.56
C LYS A 116 -2.49 -2.50 -16.62
N TYR A 117 -2.26 -1.56 -17.53
CA TYR A 117 -2.86 -0.22 -17.51
C TYR A 117 -4.39 -0.20 -17.55
N ARG A 118 -5.04 -0.95 -18.46
CA ARG A 118 -6.52 -1.02 -18.53
C ARG A 118 -7.14 -1.52 -17.21
N ARG A 119 -6.54 -2.54 -16.61
CA ARG A 119 -7.01 -3.09 -15.34
C ARG A 119 -6.75 -2.10 -14.19
N ALA A 120 -5.58 -1.47 -14.17
CA ALA A 120 -5.26 -0.43 -13.20
C ALA A 120 -6.25 0.72 -13.24
N GLU A 121 -6.59 1.22 -14.44
CA GLU A 121 -7.58 2.29 -14.61
C GLU A 121 -8.96 1.88 -14.08
N THR A 122 -9.43 0.67 -14.43
CA THR A 122 -10.72 0.14 -13.97
C THR A 122 -10.77 0.04 -12.44
N ILE A 123 -9.72 -0.50 -11.83
CA ILE A 123 -9.63 -0.61 -10.37
C ILE A 123 -9.54 0.77 -9.71
N ASN A 124 -8.78 1.71 -10.28
CA ASN A 124 -8.66 3.05 -9.72
C ASN A 124 -9.99 3.83 -9.79
N LYS A 125 -10.78 3.64 -10.85
CA LYS A 125 -12.14 4.20 -10.94
C LYS A 125 -13.03 3.67 -9.82
N LYS A 126 -12.93 2.38 -9.48
CA LYS A 126 -13.62 1.81 -8.30
C LYS A 126 -13.16 2.48 -7.01
N ALA A 127 -11.85 2.66 -6.82
CA ALA A 127 -11.33 3.37 -5.66
C ALA A 127 -11.92 4.78 -5.54
N MET A 128 -11.92 5.55 -6.64
CA MET A 128 -12.41 6.92 -6.68
C MET A 128 -13.91 7.02 -6.40
N ALA A 129 -14.71 6.07 -6.91
CA ALA A 129 -16.16 6.01 -6.72
C ALA A 129 -16.58 5.82 -5.25
N LEU A 130 -15.70 5.27 -4.40
CA LEU A 130 -15.96 5.09 -2.97
C LEU A 130 -15.89 6.40 -2.15
N GLY A 131 -15.81 7.56 -2.81
CA GLY A 131 -16.01 8.89 -2.21
C GLY A 131 -15.05 9.26 -1.07
N GLN A 132 -15.35 10.37 -0.41
CA GLN A 132 -14.64 10.88 0.78
C GLN A 132 -14.94 10.01 2.01
N SER A 133 -14.54 8.75 1.99
CA SER A 133 -14.68 7.80 3.11
C SER A 133 -13.74 8.11 4.30
N GLY A 134 -13.11 9.28 4.33
CA GLY A 134 -12.04 9.62 5.27
C GLY A 134 -10.74 8.83 5.05
N GLN A 135 -10.71 7.88 4.10
CA GLN A 135 -9.56 7.03 3.78
C GLN A 135 -8.52 7.76 2.92
N ARG A 136 -7.94 8.83 3.48
CA ARG A 136 -6.98 9.73 2.78
C ARG A 136 -5.77 8.99 2.21
N TRP A 137 -5.36 7.88 2.81
CA TRP A 137 -4.26 7.05 2.28
C TRP A 137 -4.59 6.46 0.90
N GLY A 138 -5.86 6.14 0.63
CA GLY A 138 -6.30 5.70 -0.70
C GLY A 138 -6.22 6.81 -1.74
N ASP A 139 -6.47 8.07 -1.36
CA ASP A 139 -6.35 9.21 -2.28
C ASP A 139 -4.91 9.39 -2.78
N ILE A 140 -3.95 9.20 -1.89
CA ILE A 140 -2.53 9.33 -2.21
C ILE A 140 -2.15 8.26 -3.26
N ALA A 141 -2.43 6.98 -2.98
CA ALA A 141 -2.16 5.89 -3.90
C ALA A 141 -2.90 6.05 -5.25
N SER A 142 -4.15 6.52 -5.23
CA SER A 142 -4.90 6.82 -6.46
C SER A 142 -4.26 7.93 -7.30
N CYS A 143 -3.72 8.97 -6.66
CA CYS A 143 -2.98 10.02 -7.36
C CYS A 143 -1.72 9.45 -8.05
N ARG A 144 -0.96 8.59 -7.37
CA ARG A 144 0.20 7.92 -7.98
C ARG A 144 -0.21 7.01 -9.15
N ALA A 145 -1.28 6.24 -8.99
CA ALA A 145 -1.81 5.39 -10.06
C ALA A 145 -2.17 6.22 -11.30
N MET A 146 -2.85 7.36 -11.13
CA MET A 146 -3.19 8.27 -12.23
C MET A 146 -1.94 8.85 -12.90
N ALA A 147 -0.92 9.25 -12.13
CA ALA A 147 0.33 9.75 -12.70
C ALA A 147 1.03 8.69 -13.57
N ILE A 148 1.10 7.44 -13.09
CA ILE A 148 1.71 6.33 -13.84
C ILE A 148 0.91 6.03 -15.12
N LEU A 149 -0.41 6.06 -15.05
CA LEU A 149 -1.30 5.86 -16.20
C LEU A 149 -1.15 6.99 -17.23
N ALA A 150 -1.11 8.25 -16.80
CA ALA A 150 -0.88 9.40 -17.67
C ALA A 150 0.49 9.32 -18.36
N ALA A 151 1.53 8.93 -17.62
CA ALA A 151 2.88 8.73 -18.16
C ALA A 151 3.00 7.54 -19.12
N ALA A 152 2.00 6.65 -19.17
CA ALA A 152 1.98 5.45 -20.02
C ALA A 152 1.26 5.66 -21.36
N GLN A 153 0.61 6.81 -21.57
CA GLN A 153 -0.05 7.14 -22.82
C GLN A 153 0.96 7.28 -23.96
N SER A 154 0.52 7.12 -25.22
CA SER A 154 1.38 7.25 -26.40
C SER A 154 1.99 8.65 -26.54
N ARG A 155 1.30 9.68 -26.05
CA ARG A 155 1.79 11.06 -25.94
C ARG A 155 1.53 11.56 -24.52
N PRO A 156 2.43 11.31 -23.57
CA PRO A 156 2.22 11.67 -22.17
C PRO A 156 2.09 13.19 -21.98
N ASP A 157 0.99 13.62 -21.35
CA ASP A 157 0.90 14.96 -20.78
C ASP A 157 1.68 15.00 -19.45
N TRP A 158 2.94 15.44 -19.53
CA TRP A 158 3.80 15.53 -18.36
C TRP A 158 3.37 16.58 -17.33
N HIS A 159 2.56 17.57 -17.74
CA HIS A 159 1.95 18.51 -16.79
C HIS A 159 0.88 17.80 -15.95
N GLN A 160 0.05 16.97 -16.58
CA GLN A 160 -0.91 16.12 -15.85
C GLN A 160 -0.22 15.11 -14.93
N VAL A 161 0.86 14.46 -15.39
CA VAL A 161 1.68 13.56 -14.55
C VAL A 161 2.18 14.29 -13.30
N ALA A 162 2.77 15.48 -13.48
CA ALA A 162 3.27 16.29 -12.38
C ALA A 162 2.15 16.73 -11.42
N GLY A 163 1.00 17.16 -11.94
CA GLY A 163 -0.16 17.56 -11.13
C GLY A 163 -0.67 16.43 -10.24
N HIS A 164 -0.76 15.21 -10.77
CA HIS A 164 -1.14 14.04 -9.98
C HIS A 164 -0.09 13.68 -8.91
N MET A 165 1.20 13.72 -9.24
CA MET A 165 2.26 13.45 -8.27
C MET A 165 2.34 14.52 -7.17
N GLN A 166 2.20 15.79 -7.52
CA GLN A 166 2.19 16.87 -6.53
C GLN A 166 1.01 16.72 -5.56
N LYS A 167 -0.18 16.38 -6.06
CA LYS A 167 -1.34 16.09 -5.21
C LYS A 167 -1.06 14.93 -4.24
N SER A 168 -0.41 13.87 -4.70
CA SER A 168 0.03 12.75 -3.84
C SER A 168 0.96 13.22 -2.72
N ILE A 169 1.96 14.04 -3.07
CA ILE A 169 2.93 14.60 -2.12
C ILE A 169 2.24 15.49 -1.09
N ASP A 170 1.35 16.38 -1.51
CA ASP A 170 0.68 17.34 -0.64
C ASP A 170 -0.33 16.68 0.32
N LEU A 171 -0.99 15.61 -0.13
CA LEU A 171 -1.93 14.85 0.70
C LEU A 171 -1.24 14.02 1.78
N SER A 172 -0.02 13.55 1.52
CA SER A 172 0.71 12.65 2.43
C SER A 172 0.90 13.21 3.84
N PRO A 173 1.45 14.43 4.07
CA PRO A 173 1.59 14.98 5.41
C PRO A 173 0.23 15.31 6.05
N ARG A 174 -0.78 15.73 5.27
CA ARG A 174 -2.15 16.02 5.76
C ARG A 174 -2.90 14.78 6.24
N ALA A 175 -2.45 13.61 5.83
CA ALA A 175 -2.97 12.31 6.23
C ALA A 175 -2.06 11.58 7.24
N GLU A 176 -1.02 12.27 7.74
CA GLU A 176 0.02 11.69 8.60
C GLU A 176 0.69 10.44 7.99
N ALA A 177 0.68 10.35 6.66
CA ALA A 177 1.12 9.20 5.88
C ALA A 177 2.58 9.40 5.42
N ILE A 178 3.51 9.58 6.36
CA ILE A 178 4.92 9.83 6.02
C ILE A 178 5.55 8.71 5.17
N PRO A 179 5.28 7.41 5.40
CA PRO A 179 5.73 6.35 4.48
C PRO A 179 5.24 6.56 3.04
N GLU A 180 3.99 6.98 2.87
CA GLU A 180 3.41 7.27 1.55
C GLU A 180 4.03 8.50 0.88
N LEU A 181 4.52 9.48 1.66
CA LEU A 181 5.30 10.59 1.11
C LEU A 181 6.61 10.09 0.49
N VAL A 182 7.32 9.19 1.17
CA VAL A 182 8.55 8.58 0.64
C VAL A 182 8.25 7.85 -0.68
N VAL A 183 7.19 7.03 -0.71
CA VAL A 183 6.77 6.33 -1.93
C VAL A 183 6.43 7.33 -3.04
N SER A 184 5.69 8.39 -2.74
CA SER A 184 5.32 9.43 -3.71
C SER A 184 6.54 10.11 -4.32
N LEU A 185 7.53 10.48 -3.50
CA LEU A 185 8.77 11.09 -3.99
C LEU A 185 9.59 10.12 -4.84
N SER A 186 9.71 8.85 -4.42
CA SER A 186 10.39 7.82 -5.21
C SER A 186 9.69 7.59 -6.56
N ARG A 187 8.35 7.50 -6.58
CA ARG A 187 7.60 7.36 -7.83
C ARG A 187 7.74 8.57 -8.73
N PHE A 188 7.80 9.77 -8.18
CA PHE A 188 7.99 10.96 -9.01
C PHE A 188 9.39 10.97 -9.63
N SER A 189 10.40 10.55 -8.87
CA SER A 189 11.75 10.34 -9.40
C SER A 189 11.76 9.36 -10.58
N ASP A 190 11.13 8.18 -10.42
CA ASP A 190 11.02 7.17 -11.49
C ASP A 190 10.33 7.73 -12.75
N LEU A 191 9.28 8.55 -12.57
CA LEU A 191 8.56 9.19 -13.66
C LEU A 191 9.39 10.27 -14.36
N MET A 192 10.19 11.04 -13.62
CA MET A 192 11.11 12.02 -14.20
C MET A 192 12.26 11.37 -14.96
N LEU A 193 12.77 10.23 -14.49
CA LEU A 193 13.71 9.41 -15.27
C LEU A 193 13.07 8.96 -16.58
N LYS A 194 11.82 8.48 -16.55
CA LYS A 194 11.08 8.08 -17.76
C LYS A 194 10.88 9.26 -18.74
N LYS A 195 10.70 10.47 -18.22
CA LYS A 195 10.60 11.72 -19.02
C LYS A 195 11.95 12.12 -19.64
N GLY A 196 13.08 11.70 -19.06
CA GLY A 196 14.43 12.16 -19.40
C GLY A 196 14.90 13.38 -18.58
N ASP A 197 14.14 13.76 -17.56
CA ASP A 197 14.41 14.92 -16.69
C ASP A 197 15.26 14.49 -15.48
N LEU A 198 16.57 14.33 -15.72
CA LEU A 198 17.50 13.77 -14.74
C LEU A 198 17.67 14.64 -13.50
N ASP A 199 17.60 15.96 -13.65
CA ASP A 199 17.76 16.90 -12.53
C ASP A 199 16.60 16.76 -11.53
N SER A 200 15.36 16.77 -12.04
CA SER A 200 14.18 16.57 -11.21
C SER A 200 14.16 15.16 -10.61
N ALA A 201 14.54 14.15 -11.39
CA ALA A 201 14.65 12.77 -10.90
C ALA A 201 15.60 12.67 -9.69
N HIS A 202 16.80 13.22 -9.80
CA HIS A 202 17.78 13.21 -8.71
C HIS A 202 17.31 14.03 -7.51
N ALA A 203 16.65 15.16 -7.73
CA ALA A 203 16.10 15.98 -6.65
C ALA A 203 15.07 15.20 -5.82
N TYR A 204 14.07 14.59 -6.47
CA TYR A 204 13.05 13.80 -5.77
C TYR A 204 13.62 12.54 -5.12
N HIS A 205 14.60 11.88 -5.75
CA HIS A 205 15.29 10.73 -5.16
C HIS A 205 16.00 11.11 -3.85
N ARG A 206 16.74 12.23 -3.84
CA ARG A 206 17.43 12.72 -2.64
C ARG A 206 16.44 13.06 -1.53
N GLN A 207 15.31 13.70 -1.87
CA GLN A 207 14.25 13.99 -0.90
C GLN A 207 13.67 12.72 -0.29
N ALA A 208 13.35 11.71 -1.12
CA ALA A 208 12.83 10.42 -0.66
C ALA A 208 13.81 9.75 0.31
N LYS A 209 15.11 9.69 -0.05
CA LYS A 209 16.17 9.10 0.79
C LYS A 209 16.32 9.82 2.13
N LYS A 210 16.31 11.16 2.12
CA LYS A 210 16.38 11.98 3.34
C LYS A 210 15.20 11.68 4.27
N MET A 211 13.98 11.57 3.72
CA MET A 211 12.79 11.27 4.52
C MET A 211 12.81 9.83 5.05
N ALA A 212 13.19 8.86 4.23
CA ALA A 212 13.32 7.47 4.66
C ALA A 212 14.31 7.32 5.83
N ALA A 213 15.45 7.99 5.78
CA ALA A 213 16.42 8.00 6.87
C ALA A 213 15.85 8.60 8.17
N ALA A 214 15.09 9.69 8.07
CA ALA A 214 14.45 10.31 9.22
C ALA A 214 13.39 9.40 9.89
N ILE A 215 12.70 8.58 9.10
CA ILE A 215 11.72 7.59 9.61
C ILE A 215 12.45 6.41 10.28
N GLY A 216 13.49 5.88 9.63
CA GLY A 216 14.29 4.76 10.14
C GLY A 216 14.99 5.09 11.46
N GLY A 217 15.52 6.30 11.59
CA GLY A 217 16.14 6.79 12.85
C GLY A 217 15.14 7.02 13.99
N LYS A 218 13.88 7.38 13.67
CA LYS A 218 12.81 7.55 14.68
C LYS A 218 12.16 6.23 15.12
N GLY A 219 12.29 5.16 14.34
CA GLY A 219 11.73 3.84 14.63
C GLY A 219 12.47 3.04 15.70
N LEU A 220 13.69 3.46 16.08
CA LEU A 220 14.54 2.80 17.08
C LEU A 220 14.46 3.43 18.49
N HIS A 221 13.75 4.55 18.65
CA HIS A 221 13.75 5.32 19.90
C HIS A 221 12.36 5.56 20.51
N ARG A 222 11.36 4.71 20.26
CA ARG A 222 10.08 4.75 20.98
C ARG A 222 9.51 3.36 21.26
#